data_AF-A0A915JKM9-F1
#
_entry.id   AF-A0A915JKM9-F1
#
_cell.length_a   1.000
_cell.length_b   1.000
_cell.length_c   1.000
_cell.angle_alpha   90.00
_cell.angle_beta   90.00
_cell.angle_gamma   90.00
#
_symmetry.space_group_name_H-M   'P 1'
#
loop_
_entity.id
_entity.type
_entity.pdbx_description
1 polymer ?
#
loop_
_entity_poly.entity_id
_entity_poly.type
_entity_poly.pdbx_seq_one_letter_code
_entity_poly.pdbx_strand_id
1 'polypeptide(L)'
;MVHGGMKLVKFLLFLFNFIFWFAILLGLMIVLELAAGIAAYVLRVELNCCGAINYTDWESKDGFRTVNLGPKGGRLLPVSCCASATEADSCYTTAENLHTVGCLEQLKKWAEINVGYMGGIGVGLAFIQICRRTFFEHATSWALSVH
;
A
#
# COMPACT_ATOMS: atom_id res chain seq x y z
N MET A 1 -35.54 38.43 -23.45
CA MET A 1 -35.41 37.02 -23.03
C MET A 1 -34.03 36.39 -23.33
N VAL A 2 -33.19 36.96 -24.21
CA VAL A 2 -31.86 36.37 -24.57
C VAL A 2 -30.78 36.56 -23.49
N HIS A 3 -30.93 37.54 -22.59
CA HIS A 3 -29.91 37.87 -21.57
C HIS A 3 -29.79 36.83 -20.43
N GLY A 4 -30.86 36.09 -20.11
CA GLY A 4 -30.85 35.06 -19.06
C GLY A 4 -30.19 33.74 -19.49
N GLY A 5 -30.33 33.36 -20.76
CA GLY A 5 -29.83 32.08 -21.27
C GLY A 5 -28.30 31.96 -21.32
N MET A 6 -27.58 33.05 -21.60
CA MET A 6 -26.11 33.04 -21.70
C MET A 6 -25.41 32.84 -20.34
N LYS A 7 -26.08 33.20 -19.23
CA LYS A 7 -25.61 32.94 -17.85
C LYS A 7 -25.73 31.44 -17.51
N LEU A 8 -26.83 30.81 -17.91
CA LEU A 8 -27.08 29.38 -17.66
C LEU A 8 -26.08 28.48 -18.40
N VAL A 9 -25.79 28.77 -19.67
CA VAL A 9 -24.82 27.98 -20.47
C VAL A 9 -23.42 28.04 -19.86
N LYS A 10 -22.98 29.20 -19.37
CA LYS A 10 -21.67 29.36 -18.70
C LYS A 10 -21.61 28.58 -17.39
N PHE A 11 -22.70 28.57 -16.63
CA PHE A 11 -22.80 27.79 -15.40
C PHE A 11 -22.77 26.27 -15.65
N LEU A 12 -23.51 25.81 -16.67
CA LEU A 12 -23.50 24.39 -17.09
C LEU A 12 -22.11 23.94 -17.55
N LEU A 13 -21.41 24.75 -18.34
CA LEU A 13 -20.04 24.45 -18.78
C LEU A 13 -19.05 24.42 -17.62
N PHE A 14 -19.19 25.31 -16.65
CA PHE A 14 -18.37 25.31 -15.43
C PHE A 14 -18.61 24.03 -14.61
N LEU A 15 -19.87 23.66 -14.36
CA LEU A 15 -20.22 22.47 -13.59
C LEU A 15 -19.72 21.19 -14.27
N PHE A 16 -19.94 21.07 -15.58
CA PHE A 16 -19.48 19.93 -16.37
C PHE A 16 -17.96 19.79 -16.27
N ASN A 17 -17.21 20.86 -16.54
CA ASN A 17 -15.75 20.85 -16.46
C ASN A 17 -15.25 20.53 -15.04
N PHE A 18 -15.89 21.11 -14.01
CA PHE A 18 -15.55 20.86 -12.60
C PHE A 18 -15.72 19.38 -12.20
N ILE A 19 -16.80 18.74 -12.67
CA ILE A 19 -17.05 17.32 -12.41
C ILE A 19 -15.96 16.44 -13.05
N PHE A 20 -15.52 16.72 -14.28
CA PHE A 20 -14.41 15.96 -14.89
C PHE A 20 -13.10 16.12 -14.13
N TRP A 21 -12.77 17.35 -13.72
CA TRP A 21 -11.56 17.59 -12.93
C TRP A 21 -11.57 16.82 -11.61
N PHE A 22 -12.69 16.83 -10.90
CA PHE A 22 -12.82 16.09 -9.65
C PHE A 22 -12.78 14.57 -9.87
N ALA A 23 -13.44 14.07 -10.91
CA ALA A 23 -13.41 12.65 -11.27
C ALA A 23 -12.00 12.18 -11.62
N ILE A 24 -11.23 12.98 -12.38
CA ILE A 24 -9.85 12.66 -12.74
C ILE A 24 -8.95 12.65 -11.49
N LEU A 25 -9.03 13.68 -10.64
CA LEU A 25 -8.21 13.76 -9.42
C LEU A 25 -8.54 12.65 -8.41
N LEU A 26 -9.82 12.30 -8.25
CA LEU A 26 -10.20 11.16 -7.42
C LEU A 26 -9.75 9.82 -8.01
N GLY A 27 -9.87 9.65 -9.33
CA GLY A 27 -9.38 8.46 -10.03
C GLY A 27 -7.87 8.27 -9.82
N LEU A 28 -7.08 9.32 -9.96
CA LEU A 28 -5.65 9.29 -9.70
C LEU A 28 -5.32 8.89 -8.25
N MET A 29 -6.07 9.40 -7.27
CA MET A 29 -5.89 9.04 -5.87
C MET A 29 -6.15 7.54 -5.63
N ILE A 30 -7.24 7.00 -6.20
CA ILE A 30 -7.58 5.58 -6.08
C ILE A 30 -6.48 4.71 -6.71
N VAL A 31 -5.95 5.12 -7.87
CA VAL A 31 -4.85 4.39 -8.52
C VAL A 31 -3.59 4.37 -7.65
N LEU A 32 -3.26 5.48 -6.98
CA LEU A 32 -2.10 5.55 -6.09
C LEU A 32 -2.25 4.65 -4.85
N GLU A 33 -3.44 4.59 -4.25
CA GLU A 33 -3.73 3.69 -3.12
C GLU A 33 -3.67 2.21 -3.55
N LEU A 34 -4.24 1.87 -4.71
CA LEU A 34 -4.16 0.52 -5.26
C LEU A 34 -2.71 0.12 -5.55
N ALA A 35 -1.91 1.03 -6.13
CA ALA A 35 -0.49 0.80 -6.38
C ALA A 35 0.29 0.59 -5.08
N ALA A 36 0.02 1.39 -4.04
CA ALA A 36 0.63 1.21 -2.73
C ALA A 36 0.26 -0.14 -2.10
N GLY A 37 -1.00 -0.56 -2.21
CA GLY A 37 -1.46 -1.87 -1.74
C GLY A 37 -0.79 -3.03 -2.47
N ILE A 38 -0.64 -2.95 -3.79
CA ILE A 38 0.08 -3.95 -4.60
C ILE A 38 1.57 -3.96 -4.22
N ALA A 39 2.20 -2.80 -4.06
CA ALA A 39 3.62 -2.71 -3.67
C ALA A 39 3.86 -3.35 -2.29
N ALA A 40 2.99 -3.08 -1.31
CA ALA A 40 3.05 -3.72 0.00
C ALA A 40 2.87 -5.24 -0.08
N TYR A 41 2.00 -5.71 -0.98
CA TYR A 41 1.82 -7.14 -1.25
C TYR A 41 3.05 -7.79 -1.90
N VAL A 42 3.77 -7.09 -2.78
CA VAL A 42 5.00 -7.63 -3.38
C VAL A 42 6.13 -7.68 -2.35
N LEU A 43 6.27 -6.63 -1.53
CA LEU A 43 7.33 -6.57 -0.50
C LEU A 43 7.30 -7.75 0.46
N ARG A 44 6.12 -8.24 0.87
CA ARG A 44 6.00 -9.41 1.75
C ARG A 44 6.53 -10.72 1.14
N VAL A 45 6.62 -10.82 -0.18
CA VAL A 45 7.13 -12.03 -0.87
C VAL A 45 8.64 -11.94 -1.11
N GLU A 46 9.16 -10.73 -1.32
CA GLU A 46 10.58 -10.47 -1.61
C GLU A 46 11.48 -10.38 -0.35
N LEU A 47 10.85 -10.22 0.83
CA LEU A 47 11.57 -10.23 2.10
C LEU A 47 11.98 -11.67 2.42
N ASN A 48 13.24 -11.99 2.14
CA ASN A 48 13.91 -13.28 2.36
C ASN A 48 14.11 -13.55 3.87
N CYS A 49 13.03 -13.55 4.65
CA CYS A 49 13.01 -13.54 6.11
C CYS A 49 12.05 -14.59 6.68
N CYS A 50 12.20 -14.90 7.98
CA CYS A 50 11.27 -15.75 8.70
C CYS A 50 11.06 -15.26 10.13
N GLY A 51 9.80 -15.20 10.57
CA GLY A 51 9.41 -14.69 11.88
C GLY A 51 9.56 -13.17 11.99
N ALA A 52 9.12 -12.59 13.11
CA ALA A 52 9.20 -11.16 13.33
C ALA A 52 10.65 -10.74 13.66
N ILE A 53 11.25 -11.41 14.64
CA ILE A 53 12.62 -11.19 15.12
C ILE A 53 13.54 -12.28 14.57
N ASN A 54 13.08 -13.53 14.52
CA ASN A 54 13.87 -14.67 14.07
C ASN A 54 12.97 -15.86 13.66
N TYR A 55 13.51 -16.83 12.93
CA TYR A 55 12.81 -18.09 12.60
C TYR A 55 12.33 -18.85 13.85
N THR A 56 12.98 -18.63 15.00
CA THR A 56 12.59 -19.22 16.29
C THR A 56 11.31 -18.63 16.87
N ASP A 57 10.72 -17.57 16.31
CA ASP A 57 9.46 -17.02 16.83
C ASP A 57 8.31 -18.04 16.75
N TRP A 58 8.38 -18.91 15.73
CA TRP A 58 7.49 -20.05 15.54
C TRP A 58 7.74 -21.19 16.54
N GLU A 59 8.81 -21.10 17.32
CA GLU A 59 9.18 -22.09 18.33
C GLU A 59 8.61 -21.81 19.73
N SER A 60 8.00 -20.65 19.92
CA SER A 60 7.42 -20.21 21.19
C SER A 60 6.25 -21.10 21.64
N LYS A 61 6.14 -21.36 22.95
CA LYS A 61 5.09 -22.21 23.55
C LYS A 61 3.67 -21.66 23.40
N ASP A 62 3.57 -20.38 23.01
CA ASP A 62 2.33 -19.61 22.89
C ASP A 62 1.94 -19.36 21.41
N GLY A 63 2.79 -19.80 20.47
CA GLY A 63 2.54 -19.71 19.02
C GLY A 63 1.61 -20.82 18.51
N PHE A 64 0.93 -20.55 17.39
CA PHE A 64 0.03 -21.46 16.68
C PHE A 64 0.61 -22.88 16.60
N ARG A 65 0.07 -23.79 17.42
CA ARG A 65 0.52 -25.18 17.56
C ARG A 65 0.18 -25.97 16.30
N THR A 66 1.07 -26.01 15.32
CA THR A 66 1.12 -27.16 14.42
C THR A 66 1.87 -28.26 15.16
N VAL A 67 1.13 -29.23 15.71
CA VAL A 67 1.66 -30.42 16.41
C VAL A 67 2.37 -31.39 15.43
N ASN A 68 2.50 -30.99 14.17
CA ASN A 68 3.12 -31.80 13.14
C ASN A 68 4.64 -31.58 13.20
N LEU A 69 5.33 -32.58 13.75
CA LEU A 69 6.76 -32.76 13.53
C LEU A 69 6.96 -33.01 12.05
N GLY A 70 7.71 -32.14 11.38
CA GLY A 70 8.12 -32.39 10.00
C GLY A 70 8.94 -33.69 9.92
N PRO A 71 9.07 -34.30 8.73
CA PRO A 71 9.71 -35.61 8.54
C PRO A 71 11.19 -35.71 8.97
N LYS A 72 11.79 -34.62 9.47
CA LYS A 72 13.16 -34.54 10.02
C LYS A 72 13.26 -33.95 11.45
N GLY A 73 12.16 -33.93 12.21
CA GLY A 73 12.16 -33.47 13.61
C GLY A 73 12.13 -31.95 13.81
N GLY A 74 11.96 -31.17 12.73
CA GLY A 74 11.73 -29.72 12.80
C GLY A 74 10.25 -29.35 12.88
N ARG A 75 9.94 -28.12 13.29
CA ARG A 75 8.58 -27.56 13.24
C ARG A 75 8.26 -27.07 11.82
N LEU A 76 7.00 -27.21 11.40
CA LEU A 76 6.50 -26.67 10.14
C LEU A 76 6.46 -25.13 10.17
N LEU A 77 7.01 -24.53 9.12
CA LEU A 77 7.06 -23.09 8.93
C LEU A 77 6.19 -22.68 7.73
N PRO A 78 5.67 -21.44 7.68
CA PRO A 78 5.04 -20.91 6.48
C PRO A 78 5.97 -21.00 5.27
N VAL A 79 5.42 -21.25 4.08
CA VAL A 79 6.18 -21.38 2.82
C VAL A 79 7.08 -20.18 2.53
N SER A 80 6.73 -18.98 3.00
CA SER A 80 7.54 -17.76 2.84
C SER A 80 8.88 -17.80 3.59
N CYS A 81 9.05 -18.72 4.55
CA CYS A 81 10.31 -18.86 5.30
C CYS A 81 11.38 -19.66 4.54
N CYS A 82 11.05 -20.30 3.41
CA CYS A 82 11.97 -21.14 2.66
C CYS A 82 11.97 -20.78 1.16
N ALA A 83 13.15 -20.59 0.58
CA ALA A 83 13.29 -20.16 -0.82
C ALA A 83 12.78 -21.15 -1.88
N SER A 84 12.59 -22.43 -1.52
CA SER A 84 12.23 -23.51 -2.44
C SER A 84 11.10 -24.42 -1.94
N ALA A 85 10.27 -23.94 -1.00
CA ALA A 85 9.15 -24.73 -0.52
C ALA A 85 8.02 -24.75 -1.56
N THR A 86 7.98 -25.80 -2.39
CA THR A 86 6.91 -26.03 -3.37
C THR A 86 5.61 -26.49 -2.70
N GLU A 87 5.69 -26.96 -1.46
CA GLU A 87 4.56 -27.43 -0.65
C GLU A 87 4.71 -26.98 0.80
N ALA A 88 3.59 -26.70 1.47
CA ALA A 88 3.54 -26.28 2.88
C ALA A 88 4.19 -27.28 3.85
N ASP A 89 4.36 -28.54 3.43
CA ASP A 89 4.94 -29.62 4.23
C ASP A 89 6.48 -29.73 4.10
N SER A 90 7.10 -28.88 3.26
CA SER A 90 8.54 -28.95 2.94
C SER A 90 9.41 -27.91 3.64
N CYS A 91 8.81 -26.93 4.35
CA CYS A 91 9.55 -25.89 5.08
C CYS A 91 9.54 -26.18 6.58
N TYR A 92 10.74 -26.37 7.15
CA TYR A 92 10.93 -26.70 8.55
C TYR A 92 12.15 -26.00 9.14
N THR A 93 12.24 -25.94 10.48
CA THR A 93 13.33 -25.23 11.20
C THR A 93 14.74 -25.75 10.91
N THR A 94 14.88 -26.96 10.34
CA THR A 94 16.16 -27.58 9.95
C THR A 94 16.38 -27.61 8.43
N ALA A 95 15.59 -26.86 7.65
CA ALA A 95 15.74 -26.80 6.19
C ALA A 95 17.00 -26.02 5.78
N GLU A 96 17.71 -26.49 4.76
CA GLU A 96 18.93 -25.81 4.26
C GLU A 96 18.61 -24.47 3.59
N ASN A 97 17.41 -24.32 3.02
CA ASN A 97 16.94 -23.10 2.37
C ASN A 97 16.14 -22.18 3.31
N LEU A 98 16.34 -22.31 4.63
CA LEU A 98 15.64 -21.54 5.65
C LEU A 98 16.18 -20.11 5.74
N HIS A 99 15.28 -19.14 5.67
CA HIS A 99 15.59 -17.76 6.02
C HIS A 99 15.71 -17.62 7.54
N THR A 100 16.92 -17.36 8.04
CA THR A 100 17.18 -17.26 9.49
C THR A 100 16.99 -15.86 10.08
N VAL A 101 16.86 -14.85 9.21
CA VAL A 101 16.74 -13.44 9.59
C VAL A 101 15.28 -13.07 9.83
N GLY A 102 15.00 -12.29 10.88
CA GLY A 102 13.67 -11.75 11.15
C GLY A 102 13.20 -10.74 10.12
N CYS A 103 11.89 -10.75 9.85
CA CYS A 103 11.27 -9.86 8.88
C CYS A 103 11.25 -8.40 9.33
N LEU A 104 11.17 -8.12 10.63
CA LEU A 104 11.21 -6.74 11.13
C LEU A 104 12.55 -6.08 10.82
N GLU A 105 13.65 -6.80 11.00
CA GLU A 105 14.99 -6.29 10.74
C GLU A 105 15.24 -6.10 9.24
N GLN A 106 14.78 -7.03 8.40
CA GLN A 106 14.87 -6.84 6.94
C GLN A 106 13.99 -5.69 6.44
N LEU A 107 12.76 -5.59 6.96
CA LEU A 107 11.86 -4.50 6.61
C LEU A 107 12.47 -3.15 7.00
N LYS A 108 13.08 -3.08 8.19
CA LYS A 108 13.77 -1.88 8.65
C LYS A 108 14.94 -1.53 7.72
N LYS A 109 15.81 -2.48 7.38
CA LYS A 109 16.93 -2.24 6.44
C LYS A 109 16.44 -1.79 5.07
N TRP A 110 15.39 -2.43 4.55
CA TRP A 110 14.77 -2.03 3.30
C TRP A 110 14.21 -0.62 3.40
N ALA A 111 13.51 -0.29 4.50
CA ALA A 111 12.95 1.02 4.73
C ALA A 111 14.04 2.09 4.84
N GLU A 112 15.14 1.85 5.55
CA GLU A 112 16.26 2.80 5.68
C GLU A 112 16.91 3.11 4.32
N ILE A 113 17.06 2.10 3.45
CA ILE A 113 17.61 2.29 2.11
C ILE A 113 16.64 3.05 1.20
N ASN A 114 15.33 2.86 1.37
CA ASN A 114 14.30 3.39 0.48
C ASN A 114 13.50 4.56 1.08
N VAL A 115 13.88 5.06 2.25
CA VAL A 115 13.10 6.07 3.00
C VAL A 115 12.92 7.36 2.20
N GLY A 116 13.91 7.73 1.38
CA GLY A 116 13.82 8.91 0.51
C GLY A 116 12.73 8.79 -0.55
N TYR A 117 12.56 7.61 -1.15
CA TYR A 117 11.52 7.35 -2.13
C TYR A 117 10.13 7.41 -1.50
N MET A 118 9.95 6.72 -0.36
CA MET A 118 8.70 6.72 0.40
C MET A 118 8.33 8.13 0.91
N GLY A 119 9.31 8.88 1.40
CA GLY A 119 9.14 10.26 1.82
C GLY A 119 8.71 11.18 0.67
N GLY A 120 9.35 11.04 -0.49
CA GLY A 120 8.99 11.80 -1.70
C GLY A 120 7.55 11.56 -2.14
N ILE A 121 7.10 10.30 -2.15
CA ILE A 121 5.70 9.95 -2.46
C ILE A 121 4.75 10.59 -1.45
N GLY A 122 5.04 10.46 -0.15
CA GLY A 122 4.20 11.02 0.90
C GLY A 122 4.02 12.54 0.79
N VAL A 123 5.11 13.26 0.52
CA VAL A 123 5.07 14.73 0.31
C VAL A 123 4.28 15.10 -0.94
N GLY A 124 4.47 14.36 -2.04
CA GLY A 124 3.71 14.57 -3.28
C GLY A 124 2.21 14.37 -3.11
N LEU A 125 1.82 13.31 -2.39
CA LEU A 125 0.41 13.02 -2.06
C LEU A 125 -0.21 14.15 -1.21
N ALA A 126 0.53 14.62 -0.19
CA ALA A 126 0.07 15.72 0.65
C ALA A 126 -0.14 17.01 -0.16
N PHE A 127 0.77 17.33 -1.09
CA PHE A 127 0.63 18.50 -1.97
C PHE A 127 -0.60 18.40 -2.86
N ILE A 128 -0.82 17.25 -3.50
CA ILE A 128 -2.00 17.00 -4.34
C ILE A 128 -3.30 17.16 -3.53
N GLN A 129 -3.32 16.70 -2.29
CA GLN A 129 -4.49 16.81 -1.41
C GLN A 129 -4.77 18.24 -0.95
N ILE A 130 -3.75 19.06 -0.76
CA ILE A 130 -3.89 20.50 -0.47
C ILE A 130 -4.44 21.23 -1.70
N CYS A 131 -3.89 20.97 -2.90
CA CYS A 131 -4.41 21.54 -4.15
C CYS A 131 -5.87 21.18 -4.40
N ARG A 132 -6.29 19.94 -4.07
CA ARG A 132 -7.69 19.53 -4.13
C ARG A 132 -8.58 20.40 -3.23
N ARG A 133 -8.14 20.68 -2.00
CA ARG A 133 -8.90 21.49 -1.05
C ARG A 133 -9.01 22.96 -1.48
N THR A 134 -7.89 23.57 -1.88
CA THR A 134 -7.87 24.98 -2.31
C THR A 134 -8.65 25.20 -3.60
N PHE A 135 -8.59 24.26 -4.55
CA PHE A 135 -9.40 24.32 -5.76
C PHE A 135 -10.91 24.26 -5.46
N PHE A 136 -11.32 23.42 -4.50
CA PHE A 136 -12.73 23.33 -4.09
C PHE A 136 -13.21 24.64 -3.43
N GLU A 137 -12.40 25.24 -2.56
CA GLU A 137 -12.72 26.52 -1.91
C GLU A 137 -12.79 27.66 -2.93
N HIS A 138 -11.87 27.70 -3.91
CA HIS A 138 -11.90 28.73 -4.95
C HIS A 138 -13.08 28.54 -5.93
N ALA A 139 -13.40 27.29 -6.30
CA ALA A 139 -14.52 26.99 -7.18
C ALA A 139 -15.88 27.35 -6.55
N THR A 140 -16.05 27.13 -5.24
CA THR A 140 -17.26 27.53 -4.51
C THR A 140 -17.37 29.05 -4.37
N SER A 141 -16.26 29.76 -4.14
CA SER A 141 -16.22 31.22 -4.15
C SER A 141 -16.60 31.82 -5.51
N TRP A 142 -16.08 31.24 -6.60
CA TRP A 142 -16.42 31.69 -7.96
C TRP A 142 -17.89 31.44 -8.28
N ALA A 143 -18.45 30.29 -7.87
CA ALA A 143 -19.86 29.98 -8.02
C ALA A 143 -20.78 31.00 -7.30
N LEU A 144 -20.41 31.46 -6.10
CA LEU A 144 -21.14 32.49 -5.36
C LEU A 144 -21.06 33.88 -6.04
N SER A 145 -19.97 34.19 -6.74
CA SER A 145 -19.80 35.48 -7.44
C SER A 145 -20.55 35.60 -8.76
N VAL A 146 -20.98 34.47 -9.33
CA VAL A 146 -21.73 34.42 -10.60
C VAL A 146 -23.24 34.57 -10.37
N HIS A 147 -23.68 34.39 -9.12
CA HIS A 147 -25.07 34.50 -8.66
C HIS A 147 -25.43 35.93 -8.26
#